data_AF-A0A1I8NK88-F1
#
_entry.id   AF-A0A1I8NK88-F1
#
_cell.length_a   1.000
_cell.length_b   1.000
_cell.length_c   1.000
_cell.angle_alpha   90.00
_cell.angle_beta   90.00
_cell.angle_gamma   90.00
#
_symmetry.space_group_name_H-M   'P 1'
#
loop_
_entity.id
_entity.type
_entity.pdbx_description
1 polymer ?
#
loop_
_entity_poly.entity_id
_entity_poly.type
_entity_poly.pdbx_seq_one_letter_code
_entity_poly.pdbx_strand_id
1 'polypeptide(L)'
;GVYDGLHLIPARNFQMKCYRACTLNACRAFNIDGTFAAHAPYTMAYGLTRLHAEHWATIRDVTKYCIKVLFSFPLAYKASNICENTEQLLQCIRLNVPSGTSFVGAF
;
A
#
# COMPACT_ATOMS: atom_id res chain seq x y z
N GLY A 1 5.59 -10.94 -24.42
CA GLY A 1 5.70 -11.19 -22.98
C GLY A 1 4.45 -10.68 -22.34
N VAL A 2 3.70 -11.54 -21.63
CA VAL A 2 2.47 -11.13 -20.96
C VAL A 2 2.88 -10.15 -19.86
N TYR A 3 2.50 -8.88 -20.01
CA TYR A 3 2.60 -7.91 -18.93
C TYR A 3 1.81 -8.49 -17.75
N ASP A 4 2.51 -8.84 -16.67
CA ASP A 4 1.87 -9.43 -15.50
C ASP A 4 1.03 -8.37 -14.80
N GLY A 5 -0.21 -8.18 -15.24
CA GLY A 5 -1.17 -7.24 -14.67
C GLY A 5 -1.69 -7.64 -13.29
N LEU A 6 -1.21 -8.74 -12.68
CA LEU A 6 -1.62 -9.15 -11.33
C LEU A 6 -1.36 -8.05 -10.29
N HIS A 7 -0.30 -7.25 -10.49
CA HIS A 7 -0.02 -6.11 -9.63
C HIS A 7 -1.08 -4.99 -9.67
N LEU A 8 -1.93 -4.94 -10.69
CA LEU A 8 -2.97 -3.92 -10.85
C LEU A 8 -4.33 -4.36 -10.30
N ILE A 9 -4.51 -5.62 -9.89
CA ILE A 9 -5.84 -6.14 -9.52
C ILE A 9 -6.21 -5.68 -8.10
N PRO A 10 -7.28 -4.88 -7.93
CA PRO A 10 -7.77 -4.53 -6.60
C PRO A 10 -8.19 -5.76 -5.80
N ALA A 11 -8.20 -5.64 -4.47
CA ALA A 11 -8.78 -6.69 -3.64
C ALA A 11 -10.25 -6.94 -4.04
N ARG A 12 -10.61 -8.22 -4.26
CA ARG A 12 -11.94 -8.59 -4.79
C ARG A 12 -13.07 -8.40 -3.80
N ASN A 13 -12.77 -8.40 -2.50
CA ASN A 13 -13.75 -8.27 -1.43
C ASN A 13 -13.13 -7.63 -0.19
N PHE A 14 -13.98 -7.30 0.78
CA PHE A 14 -13.59 -6.66 2.03
C PHE A 14 -12.61 -7.50 2.87
N GLN A 15 -12.78 -8.83 2.87
CA GLN A 15 -11.93 -9.76 3.62
C GLN A 15 -10.48 -9.72 3.12
N MET A 16 -10.27 -9.68 1.80
CA MET A 16 -8.93 -9.54 1.20
C MET A 16 -8.29 -8.19 1.53
N LYS A 17 -9.07 -7.10 1.55
CA LYS A 17 -8.58 -5.78 1.99
C LYS A 17 -8.12 -5.82 3.44
N CYS A 18 -8.91 -6.43 4.32
CA CYS A 18 -8.57 -6.54 5.74
C CYS A 18 -7.40 -7.48 6.00
N TYR A 19 -7.23 -8.54 5.22
CA TYR A 19 -6.04 -9.39 5.31
C TYR A 19 -4.76 -8.59 5.05
N ARG A 20 -4.74 -7.77 3.98
CA ARG A 20 -3.60 -6.88 3.68
C ARG A 20 -3.33 -5.88 4.82
N ALA A 21 -4.39 -5.29 5.38
CA ALA A 21 -4.29 -4.42 6.54
C ALA A 21 -3.75 -5.17 7.78
N CYS A 22 -4.14 -6.43 7.99
CA CYS A 22 -3.64 -7.25 9.08
C CYS A 22 -2.11 -7.45 9.00
N THR A 23 -1.59 -7.74 7.81
CA THR A 23 -0.14 -7.86 7.57
C THR A 23 0.60 -6.56 7.91
N LEU A 24 0.06 -5.42 7.49
CA LEU A 24 0.63 -4.11 7.83
C LEU A 24 0.54 -3.80 9.33
N ASN A 25 -0.55 -4.21 9.98
CA ASN A 25 -0.73 -4.06 11.42
C ASN A 25 0.26 -4.91 12.23
N ALA A 26 0.60 -6.11 11.76
CA ALA A 26 1.66 -6.93 12.37
C ALA A 26 3.03 -6.22 12.36
N CYS A 27 3.28 -5.41 11.32
CA CYS A 27 4.45 -4.53 11.22
C CYS A 27 4.28 -3.16 11.91
N ARG A 28 3.22 -3.00 12.72
CA ARG A 28 2.85 -1.76 13.40
C ARG A 28 2.71 -0.56 12.45
N ALA A 29 2.30 -0.77 11.21
CA ALA A 29 2.18 0.30 10.22
C ALA A 29 1.00 1.25 10.47
N PHE A 30 0.19 1.02 11.52
CA PHE A 30 -0.91 1.89 11.93
C PHE A 30 -0.67 2.45 13.34
N ASN A 31 -1.15 3.68 13.56
CA ASN A 31 -1.31 4.27 14.87
C ASN A 31 -2.63 3.78 15.51
N ILE A 32 -2.83 4.09 16.80
CA ILE A 32 -4.04 3.71 17.55
C ILE A 32 -5.32 4.30 16.93
N ASP A 33 -5.21 5.47 16.29
CA ASP A 33 -6.31 6.14 15.60
C ASP A 33 -6.62 5.58 14.20
N GLY A 34 -5.90 4.53 13.76
CA GLY A 34 -6.06 3.91 12.44
C GLY A 34 -5.38 4.65 11.29
N THR A 35 -4.66 5.74 11.56
CA THR A 35 -3.80 6.41 10.56
C THR A 35 -2.53 5.61 10.31
N PHE A 36 -1.85 5.83 9.18
CA PHE A 36 -0.57 5.18 8.92
C PHE A 36 0.55 5.78 9.79
N ALA A 37 1.34 4.91 10.42
CA ALA A 37 2.49 5.30 11.22
C ALA A 37 3.61 5.90 10.34
N ALA A 38 4.50 6.71 10.92
CA ALA A 38 5.58 7.37 10.20
C ALA A 38 6.55 6.39 9.49
N HIS A 39 6.67 5.15 10.00
CA HIS A 39 7.50 4.10 9.39
C HIS A 39 6.76 3.23 8.36
N ALA A 40 5.46 3.43 8.16
CA ALA A 40 4.67 2.68 7.18
C ALA A 40 5.29 2.69 5.75
N PRO A 41 5.87 3.80 5.25
CA PRO A 41 6.57 3.80 3.96
C PRO A 41 7.74 2.83 3.86
N TYR A 42 8.48 2.62 4.95
CA TYR A 42 9.62 1.69 4.97
C TYR A 42 9.14 0.24 5.02
N THR A 43 8.07 -0.01 5.78
CA THR A 43 7.41 -1.33 5.82
C THR A 43 6.89 -1.72 4.44
N MET A 44 6.23 -0.78 3.75
CA MET A 44 5.73 -0.98 2.39
C MET A 44 6.86 -1.16 1.39
N ALA A 45 7.91 -0.33 1.45
CA ALA A 45 9.07 -0.50 0.58
C ALA A 45 9.68 -1.89 0.75
N TYR A 46 9.83 -2.39 1.98
CA TYR A 46 10.33 -3.73 2.24
C TYR A 46 9.42 -4.82 1.67
N GLY A 47 8.12 -4.76 1.95
CA GLY A 47 7.16 -5.75 1.45
C GLY A 47 7.11 -5.82 -0.08
N LEU A 48 7.27 -4.67 -0.75
CA LEU A 48 7.09 -4.53 -2.20
C LEU A 48 8.38 -4.64 -3.01
N THR A 49 9.56 -4.63 -2.39
CA THR A 49 10.85 -4.74 -3.10
C THR A 49 11.60 -6.02 -2.84
N ARG A 50 10.94 -7.03 -2.25
CA ARG A 50 11.58 -8.29 -1.89
C ARG A 50 12.25 -9.02 -3.08
N LEU A 51 11.74 -8.80 -4.29
CA LEU A 51 12.27 -9.36 -5.53
C LEU A 51 13.07 -8.35 -6.38
N HIS A 52 12.94 -7.05 -6.07
CA HIS A 52 13.46 -5.93 -6.86
C HIS A 52 13.95 -4.80 -5.93
N ALA A 53 15.06 -5.03 -5.24
CA ALA A 53 15.60 -4.12 -4.23
C ALA A 53 15.96 -2.73 -4.80
N GLU A 54 16.27 -2.66 -6.10
CA GLU A 54 16.54 -1.44 -6.85
C GLU A 54 15.37 -0.43 -6.80
N HIS A 55 14.14 -0.89 -6.56
CA HIS A 55 12.97 -0.03 -6.48
C HIS A 55 12.71 0.53 -5.08
N TRP A 56 13.54 0.22 -4.08
CA TRP A 56 13.26 0.53 -2.67
C TRP A 56 12.98 2.02 -2.44
N ALA A 57 13.87 2.89 -2.93
CA ALA A 57 13.75 4.32 -2.76
C ALA A 57 12.48 4.86 -3.43
N THR A 58 12.21 4.42 -4.67
CA THR A 58 11.02 4.79 -5.44
C THR A 58 9.74 4.39 -4.70
N ILE A 59 9.62 3.14 -4.24
CA ILE A 59 8.42 2.68 -3.54
C ILE A 59 8.25 3.41 -2.21
N ARG A 60 9.32 3.62 -1.45
CA ARG A 60 9.28 4.38 -0.20
C ARG A 60 8.73 5.79 -0.44
N ASP A 61 9.23 6.48 -1.44
CA ASP A 61 8.88 7.88 -1.69
C ASP A 61 7.47 8.02 -2.30
N VAL A 62 7.08 7.10 -3.18
CA VAL A 62 5.70 6.98 -3.66
C VAL A 62 4.73 6.67 -2.51
N THR A 63 5.10 5.77 -1.58
CA THR A 63 4.25 5.44 -0.44
C THR A 63 4.05 6.66 0.47
N LYS A 64 5.11 7.43 0.73
CA LYS A 64 5.01 8.70 1.47
C LYS A 64 4.05 9.67 0.80
N TYR A 65 4.17 9.84 -0.52
CA TYR A 65 3.27 10.67 -1.31
C TYR A 65 1.81 10.19 -1.19
N CYS A 66 1.57 8.90 -1.40
CA CYS A 66 0.22 8.33 -1.36
C CYS A 66 -0.44 8.44 0.01
N ILE A 67 0.30 8.19 1.10
CA ILE A 67 -0.17 8.45 2.47
C ILE A 67 -0.59 9.93 2.58
N LYS A 68 0.28 10.86 2.20
CA LYS A 68 -0.03 12.30 2.27
C LYS A 68 -1.30 12.65 1.49
N VAL A 69 -1.47 12.14 0.27
CA VAL A 69 -2.66 12.37 -0.57
C VAL A 69 -3.92 11.83 0.11
N LEU A 70 -3.90 10.61 0.65
CA LEU A 70 -5.07 10.00 1.31
C LEU A 70 -5.59 10.84 2.48
N PHE A 71 -4.69 11.42 3.29
CA PHE A 71 -5.08 12.26 4.43
C PHE A 71 -5.30 13.74 4.08
N SER A 72 -4.88 14.19 2.88
CA SER A 72 -5.06 15.58 2.46
C SER A 72 -6.45 15.86 1.88
N PHE A 73 -7.23 14.83 1.53
CA PHE A 73 -8.59 14.97 1.01
C PHE A 73 -9.64 14.61 2.09
N PRO A 74 -10.31 15.59 2.72
CA PRO A 74 -11.27 15.36 3.81
C PRO A 74 -12.50 14.54 3.43
N LEU A 75 -12.77 14.38 2.12
CA LEU A 75 -13.96 13.71 1.59
C LEU A 75 -13.85 12.17 1.59
N ALA A 76 -12.63 11.60 1.62
CA ALA A 76 -12.43 10.14 1.65
C ALA A 76 -12.33 9.59 3.09
N TYR A 77 -11.96 10.44 4.05
CA TYR A 77 -11.52 10.00 5.38
C TYR A 77 -12.67 9.70 6.36
N LYS A 78 -13.87 10.24 6.13
CA LYS A 78 -14.94 10.25 7.15
C LYS A 78 -15.72 8.93 7.31
N ALA A 79 -15.41 7.89 6.53
CA ALA A 79 -16.08 6.58 6.62
C ALA A 79 -15.18 5.36 6.29
N SER A 80 -13.87 5.56 6.09
CA SER A 80 -12.97 4.51 5.60
C SER A 80 -12.20 3.85 6.75
N ASN A 81 -12.39 2.55 6.96
CA ASN A 81 -11.64 1.78 7.96
C ASN A 81 -10.23 1.43 7.45
N ILE A 82 -9.38 0.87 8.34
CA ILE A 82 -7.99 0.51 8.01
C ILE A 82 -7.88 -0.42 6.79
N CYS A 83 -8.89 -1.25 6.51
CA CYS A 83 -8.90 -2.16 5.36
C CYS A 83 -9.07 -1.38 4.05
N GLU A 84 -10.03 -0.45 4.01
CA GLU A 84 -10.24 0.42 2.85
C GLU A 84 -9.07 1.38 2.65
N ASN A 85 -8.53 1.97 3.72
CA ASN A 85 -7.35 2.84 3.67
C ASN A 85 -6.11 2.09 3.12
N THR A 86 -5.94 0.82 3.51
CA THR A 86 -4.87 -0.04 2.98
C THR A 86 -5.02 -0.28 1.49
N GLU A 87 -6.24 -0.59 1.04
CA GLU A 87 -6.48 -0.81 -0.39
C GLU A 87 -6.27 0.48 -1.19
N GLN A 88 -6.78 1.62 -0.71
CA GLN A 88 -6.57 2.91 -1.37
C GLN A 88 -5.09 3.29 -1.44
N LEU A 89 -4.30 3.01 -0.39
CA LEU A 89 -2.85 3.19 -0.41
C LEU A 89 -2.20 2.33 -1.48
N LEU A 90 -2.53 1.04 -1.54
CA LEU A 90 -1.99 0.12 -2.53
C LEU A 90 -2.35 0.56 -3.96
N GLN A 91 -3.59 0.99 -4.20
CA GLN A 91 -4.02 1.52 -5.50
C GLN A 91 -3.23 2.78 -5.88
N CYS A 92 -3.04 3.71 -4.95
CA CYS A 92 -2.23 4.88 -5.21
C CYS A 92 -0.78 4.51 -5.56
N ILE A 93 -0.15 3.60 -4.81
CA ILE A 93 1.23 3.17 -5.09
C ILE A 93 1.31 2.55 -6.48
N ARG A 94 0.37 1.66 -6.84
CA ARG A 94 0.29 1.01 -8.16
C ARG A 94 0.25 1.99 -9.32
N LEU A 95 -0.47 3.10 -9.17
CA LEU A 95 -0.58 4.13 -10.20
C LEU A 95 0.70 4.98 -10.35
N ASN A 96 1.61 4.93 -9.38
CA ASN A 96 2.77 5.80 -9.29
C ASN A 96 4.12 5.05 -9.37
N VAL A 97 4.12 3.72 -9.51
CA VAL A 97 5.35 2.92 -9.68
C VAL A 97 5.47 2.35 -11.10
N PRO A 98 6.70 2.15 -11.62
CA PRO A 98 6.91 1.54 -12.93
C PRO A 98 6.31 0.14 -13.05
N SER A 99 5.91 -0.25 -14.26
CA SER A 99 5.54 -1.62 -14.58
C SER A 99 6.73 -2.57 -14.34
N GLY A 100 6.47 -3.74 -13.74
CA GLY A 100 7.51 -4.67 -13.29
C GLY A 100 7.88 -4.56 -11.81
N THR A 101 7.43 -3.49 -11.13
CA THR A 101 7.47 -3.42 -9.67
C THR A 101 6.47 -4.43 -9.09
N SER A 102 6.98 -5.58 -8.65
CA SER A 102 6.13 -6.72 -8.29
C SER A 102 5.47 -6.54 -6.92
N PHE A 103 4.13 -6.64 -6.90
CA PHE A 103 3.35 -6.82 -5.67
C PHE A 103 3.18 -8.32 -5.34
N VAL A 104 3.76 -9.21 -6.15
CA VAL A 104 3.61 -10.66 -6.00
C VAL A 104 4.36 -11.11 -4.75
N GLY A 105 3.63 -11.71 -3.82
CA GLY A 105 4.17 -12.16 -2.53
C GLY A 105 4.29 -11.06 -1.47
N ALA A 106 3.85 -9.83 -1.75
CA ALA A 106 3.74 -8.79 -0.73
C ALA A 106 2.58 -9.06 0.24
N PHE A 107 1.57 -9.84 -0.19
CA PHE A 107 0.40 -10.27 0.57
C PHE A 107 -0.15 -11.60 0.06
#